data_AF-A0A0A7DTE6-F1
#
_entry.id   AF-A0A0A7DTE6-F1
#
_cell.length_a   1.000
_cell.length_b   1.000
_cell.length_c   1.000
_cell.angle_alpha   90.00
_cell.angle_beta   90.00
_cell.angle_gamma   90.00
#
_symmetry.space_group_name_H-M   'P 1'
#
loop_
_entity.id
_entity.type
_entity.pdbx_description
1 polymer ?
#
loop_
_entity_poly.entity_id
_entity_poly.type
_entity_poly.pdbx_seq_one_letter_code
_entity_poly.pdbx_strand_id
1 'polypeptide(L)'
;IVASHFNPEFLVNVKETSQIKLVDYSDLTNLKITNVAAARFLHDGGFDASGRYFLVAANASNKVAIVDTKENKLVGLVETGPTPHPGRGANFIHPKFGPVWATSHLGDETIVLIGTDPKKHPKQAWKIVQTLEGQGGGSLFIKTH
;
A
#
# COMPACT_ATOMS: atom_id res chain seq x y z
N ILE A 1 9.54 6.62 -3.94
CA ILE A 1 9.92 7.31 -2.69
C ILE A 1 8.78 8.24 -2.33
N VAL A 2 8.37 8.29 -1.07
CA VAL A 2 7.34 9.23 -0.57
C VAL A 2 7.72 9.71 0.84
N ALA A 3 7.31 10.91 1.24
CA ALA A 3 7.54 11.41 2.60
C ALA A 3 6.43 10.93 3.56
N SER A 4 6.80 10.56 4.79
CA SER A 4 5.84 10.26 5.86
C SER A 4 5.10 11.53 6.30
N HIS A 5 3.85 11.39 6.73
CA HIS A 5 3.06 12.46 7.31
C HIS A 5 3.16 12.52 8.85
N PHE A 6 3.89 11.58 9.47
CA PHE A 6 3.94 11.42 10.93
C PHE A 6 5.33 11.61 11.53
N ASN A 7 6.37 11.24 10.78
CA ASN A 7 7.77 11.34 11.18
C ASN A 7 8.56 12.07 10.06
N PRO A 8 9.71 12.70 10.35
CA PRO A 8 10.58 13.30 9.34
C PRO A 8 11.33 12.23 8.54
N GLU A 9 10.60 11.39 7.82
CA GLU A 9 11.12 10.20 7.16
C GLU A 9 10.70 10.11 5.69
N PHE A 10 11.61 9.61 4.85
CA PHE A 10 11.27 9.11 3.51
C PHE A 10 11.06 7.61 3.53
N LEU A 11 9.99 7.13 2.88
CA LEU A 11 9.76 5.74 2.56
C LEU A 11 10.35 5.40 1.19
N VAL A 12 11.27 4.43 1.17
CA VAL A 12 11.98 3.98 -0.03
C VAL A 12 11.77 2.47 -0.22
N ASN A 13 11.10 2.10 -1.31
CA ASN A 13 10.96 0.69 -1.71
C ASN A 13 12.27 0.19 -2.31
N VAL A 14 12.77 -0.94 -1.82
CA VAL A 14 13.92 -1.66 -2.38
C VAL A 14 13.42 -2.99 -2.94
N LYS A 15 13.32 -3.05 -4.27
CA LYS A 15 12.54 -4.06 -5.00
C LYS A 15 13.00 -5.49 -4.72
N GLU A 16 14.27 -5.82 -4.97
CA GLU A 16 14.77 -7.20 -4.95
C GLU A 16 14.94 -7.75 -3.53
N THR A 17 15.24 -6.88 -2.55
CA THR A 17 15.54 -7.28 -1.16
C THR A 17 14.32 -7.35 -0.25
N SER A 18 13.12 -7.06 -0.75
CA SER A 18 11.86 -7.07 0.03
C SER A 18 11.81 -6.07 1.18
N GLN A 19 12.50 -4.93 1.03
CA GLN A 19 12.64 -3.96 2.11
C GLN A 19 11.97 -2.64 1.76
N ILE A 20 11.26 -2.09 2.73
CA ILE A 20 10.84 -0.68 2.74
C ILE A 20 11.72 0.00 3.78
N LYS A 21 12.50 0.99 3.35
CA LYS A 21 13.37 1.77 4.23
C LYS A 21 12.65 3.04 4.65
N LEU A 22 12.57 3.29 5.95
CA LEU A 22 12.15 4.57 6.51
C LEU A 22 13.41 5.32 6.91
N VAL A 23 13.77 6.31 6.09
CA VAL A 23 15.03 7.08 6.19
C VAL A 23 14.72 8.39 6.89
N ASP A 24 15.14 8.52 8.15
CA ASP A 24 14.98 9.73 8.96
C ASP A 24 15.93 10.82 8.44
N TYR A 25 15.37 11.93 8.00
CA TYR A 25 16.12 13.07 7.46
C TYR A 25 16.34 14.20 8.47
N SER A 26 15.99 14.01 9.75
CA SER A 26 16.20 15.02 10.79
C SER A 26 17.68 15.26 11.12
N ASP A 27 18.54 14.27 10.91
CA ASP A 27 20.00 14.36 11.02
C ASP A 27 20.66 13.60 9.87
N LEU A 28 21.19 14.33 8.90
CA LEU A 28 21.85 13.75 7.72
C LEU A 28 23.29 13.29 7.99
N THR A 29 23.89 13.70 9.11
CA THR A 29 25.22 13.27 9.52
C THR A 29 25.15 11.91 10.23
N ASN A 30 24.15 11.72 11.10
CA ASN A 30 23.93 10.48 11.85
C ASN A 30 22.65 9.77 11.41
N LEU A 31 22.59 9.47 10.11
CA LEU A 31 21.39 9.00 9.43
C LEU A 31 20.79 7.74 10.09
N LYS A 32 19.54 7.84 10.55
CA LYS A 32 18.78 6.70 11.07
C LYS A 32 17.94 6.08 9.98
N ILE A 33 17.96 4.75 9.87
CA ILE A 33 17.18 3.99 8.90
C ILE A 33 16.50 2.83 9.60
N THR A 34 15.17 2.76 9.49
CA THR A 34 14.41 1.56 9.86
C THR A 34 14.19 0.71 8.61
N ASN A 35 14.63 -0.55 8.64
CA ASN A 35 14.37 -1.50 7.56
C ASN A 35 13.13 -2.35 7.91
N VAL A 36 12.05 -2.16 7.17
CA VAL A 36 10.83 -2.97 7.32
C VAL A 36 10.84 -4.06 6.26
N ALA A 37 10.85 -5.32 6.71
CA ALA A 37 10.65 -6.47 5.83
C ALA A 37 9.19 -6.50 5.33
N ALA A 38 9.01 -6.67 4.02
CA ALA A 38 7.72 -6.72 3.35
C ALA A 38 7.61 -7.97 2.46
N ALA A 39 7.60 -7.79 1.14
CA ALA A 39 7.59 -8.88 0.16
C ALA A 39 8.50 -8.54 -1.03
N ARG A 40 8.95 -9.55 -1.77
CA ARG A 40 9.82 -9.35 -2.94
C ARG A 40 9.09 -8.59 -4.04
N PHE A 41 9.85 -7.86 -4.84
CA PHE A 41 9.37 -7.14 -6.01
C PHE A 41 8.46 -5.94 -5.70
N LEU A 42 8.76 -5.23 -4.60
CA LEU A 42 8.12 -3.94 -4.32
C LEU A 42 8.22 -3.01 -5.53
N HIS A 43 7.15 -2.27 -5.79
CA HIS A 43 7.04 -1.38 -6.93
C HIS A 43 6.44 -0.04 -6.47
N ASP A 44 5.19 0.22 -6.83
CA ASP A 44 4.44 1.44 -6.58
C ASP A 44 3.42 1.26 -5.45
N GLY A 45 2.89 2.38 -4.97
CA GLY A 45 2.04 2.43 -3.78
C GLY A 45 1.69 3.85 -3.38
N GLY A 46 0.77 3.97 -2.42
CA GLY A 46 0.33 5.24 -1.88
C GLY A 46 -0.25 5.11 -0.49
N PHE A 47 -0.53 6.26 0.11
CA PHE A 47 -1.14 6.30 1.43
C PHE A 47 -2.63 5.97 1.38
N ASP A 48 -3.14 5.39 2.46
CA ASP A 48 -4.55 5.39 2.77
C ASP A 48 -5.08 6.83 2.94
N ALA A 49 -6.41 6.99 3.01
CA ALA A 49 -7.06 8.29 3.17
C ALA A 49 -6.59 9.08 4.40
N SER A 50 -6.13 8.42 5.47
CA SER A 50 -5.61 9.10 6.67
C SER A 50 -4.17 9.59 6.54
N GLY A 51 -3.45 9.18 5.50
CA GLY A 51 -2.02 9.48 5.33
C GLY A 51 -1.09 8.66 6.22
N ARG A 52 -1.59 7.68 7.00
CA ARG A 52 -0.81 6.92 7.99
C ARG A 52 -0.27 5.61 7.46
N TYR A 53 -1.04 4.91 6.65
CA TYR A 53 -0.70 3.58 6.21
C TYR A 53 -0.25 3.65 4.76
N PHE A 54 0.97 3.22 4.49
CA PHE A 54 1.51 3.14 3.14
C PHE A 54 1.21 1.76 2.57
N LEU A 55 0.33 1.69 1.57
CA LEU A 55 -0.02 0.48 0.84
C LEU A 55 0.83 0.41 -0.42
N VAL A 56 1.60 -0.67 -0.59
CA VAL A 56 2.56 -0.83 -1.68
C VAL A 56 2.43 -2.21 -2.32
N ALA A 57 2.38 -2.24 -3.65
CA ALA A 57 2.36 -3.46 -4.43
C ALA A 57 3.74 -4.13 -4.43
N ALA A 58 3.76 -5.41 -4.07
CA ALA A 58 4.82 -6.37 -4.34
C ALA A 58 4.38 -7.17 -5.58
N ASN A 59 4.48 -6.54 -6.74
CA ASN A 59 3.66 -6.88 -7.91
C ASN A 59 3.87 -8.30 -8.43
N ALA A 60 5.11 -8.72 -8.67
CA ALA A 60 5.41 -10.09 -9.12
C ALA A 60 5.23 -11.15 -8.01
N SER A 61 4.90 -10.73 -6.80
CA SER A 61 4.45 -11.60 -5.70
C SER A 61 2.94 -11.59 -5.48
N ASN A 62 2.16 -10.88 -6.32
CA ASN A 62 0.70 -10.79 -6.26
C ASN A 62 0.17 -10.31 -4.90
N LYS A 63 0.94 -9.42 -4.24
CA LYS A 63 0.70 -8.97 -2.87
C LYS A 63 0.68 -7.45 -2.76
N VAL A 64 -0.03 -6.96 -1.75
CA VAL A 64 0.06 -5.58 -1.24
C VAL A 64 0.56 -5.63 0.20
N ALA A 65 1.70 -5.00 0.45
CA ALA A 65 2.23 -4.80 1.79
C ALA A 65 1.73 -3.47 2.36
N ILE A 66 1.51 -3.43 3.68
CA ILE A 66 0.92 -2.30 4.37
C ILE A 66 1.81 -1.92 5.55
N VAL A 67 2.36 -0.72 5.51
CA VAL A 67 3.26 -0.19 6.54
C VAL A 67 2.57 0.91 7.33
N ASP A 68 2.56 0.80 8.65
CA ASP A 68 2.20 1.89 9.55
C ASP A 68 3.39 2.84 9.69
N THR A 69 3.28 4.05 9.11
CA THR A 69 4.39 5.03 9.10
C THR A 69 4.49 5.85 10.37
N LYS A 70 3.54 5.67 11.30
CA LYS A 70 3.66 6.22 12.64
C LYS A 70 4.49 5.32 13.55
N GLU A 71 4.28 4.01 13.41
CA GLU A 71 4.93 2.98 14.25
C GLU A 71 6.10 2.29 13.54
N ASN A 72 6.41 2.70 12.31
CA ASN A 72 7.49 2.20 11.45
C ASN A 72 7.52 0.66 11.32
N LYS A 73 6.36 0.04 11.08
CA LYS A 73 6.22 -1.44 11.04
C LYS A 73 5.25 -1.93 9.98
N LEU A 74 5.48 -3.15 9.50
CA LEU A 74 4.52 -3.88 8.66
C LEU A 74 3.28 -4.26 9.50
N VAL A 75 2.09 -3.96 8.99
CA VAL A 75 0.81 -4.28 9.66
C VAL A 75 -0.08 -5.23 8.86
N GLY A 76 0.20 -5.42 7.58
CA GLY A 76 -0.55 -6.33 6.73
C GLY A 76 0.21 -6.71 5.47
N LEU A 77 -0.07 -7.93 5.00
CA LEU A 77 0.36 -8.43 3.71
C LEU A 77 -0.82 -9.17 3.07
N VAL A 78 -1.37 -8.58 2.01
CA VAL A 78 -2.65 -9.01 1.42
C VAL A 78 -2.37 -9.60 0.05
N GLU A 79 -2.80 -10.84 -0.19
CA GLU A 79 -2.82 -11.44 -1.53
C GLU A 79 -4.01 -10.91 -2.32
N THR A 80 -3.78 -10.43 -3.54
CA THR A 80 -4.80 -9.73 -4.33
C THR A 80 -5.20 -10.47 -5.59
N GLY A 81 -4.25 -10.60 -6.50
CA GLY A 81 -4.45 -10.99 -7.89
C GLY A 81 -3.15 -10.81 -8.65
N PRO A 82 -3.10 -11.23 -9.91
CA PRO A 82 -1.87 -11.24 -10.70
C PRO A 82 -1.35 -9.83 -10.99
N THR A 83 -0.15 -9.51 -10.52
CA THR A 83 0.55 -8.25 -10.81
C THR A 83 -0.28 -6.99 -10.47
N PRO A 84 -0.57 -6.71 -9.19
CA PRO A 84 -1.22 -5.47 -8.79
C PRO A 84 -0.38 -4.27 -9.21
N HIS A 85 -1.03 -3.26 -9.80
CA HIS A 85 -0.38 -2.06 -10.29
C HIS A 85 -1.24 -0.81 -9.96
N PRO A 86 -1.12 -0.28 -8.73
CA PRO A 86 -2.00 0.78 -8.24
C PRO A 86 -1.66 2.19 -8.75
N GLY A 87 -0.44 2.45 -9.17
CA GLY A 87 0.13 3.80 -9.08
C GLY A 87 0.20 4.24 -7.62
N ARG A 88 -0.59 5.26 -7.24
CA ARG A 88 -0.80 5.63 -5.83
C ARG A 88 -2.03 4.93 -5.21
N GLY A 89 -2.81 4.24 -6.04
CA GLY A 89 -4.11 3.69 -5.71
C GLY A 89 -5.19 4.77 -5.55
N ALA A 90 -6.39 4.32 -5.20
CA ALA A 90 -7.57 5.17 -5.06
C ALA A 90 -8.22 4.98 -3.69
N ASN A 91 -8.46 6.08 -2.98
CA ASN A 91 -9.08 6.08 -1.65
C ASN A 91 -10.53 6.56 -1.74
N PHE A 92 -11.45 5.87 -1.07
CA PHE A 92 -12.84 6.32 -0.93
C PHE A 92 -13.54 5.63 0.26
N ILE A 93 -14.74 6.10 0.59
CA ILE A 93 -15.59 5.48 1.62
C ILE A 93 -16.54 4.50 0.95
N HIS A 94 -16.37 3.22 1.21
CA HIS A 94 -17.31 2.19 0.77
C HIS A 94 -18.56 2.19 1.66
N PRO A 95 -19.79 2.21 1.11
CA PRO A 95 -21.02 2.36 1.89
C PRO A 95 -21.24 1.26 2.94
N LYS A 96 -20.71 0.06 2.70
CA LYS A 96 -20.81 -1.09 3.62
C LYS A 96 -19.56 -1.34 4.48
N PHE A 97 -18.38 -0.96 3.98
CA PHE A 97 -17.10 -1.43 4.53
C PHE A 97 -16.26 -0.31 5.15
N GLY A 98 -16.70 0.94 5.03
CA GLY A 98 -15.95 2.10 5.51
C GLY A 98 -14.80 2.47 4.57
N PRO A 99 -13.75 3.13 5.08
CA PRO A 99 -12.59 3.52 4.29
C PRO A 99 -11.89 2.34 3.61
N VAL A 100 -11.66 2.47 2.31
CA VAL A 100 -10.95 1.50 1.49
C VAL A 100 -9.90 2.17 0.61
N TRP A 101 -8.88 1.41 0.25
CA TRP A 101 -7.90 1.72 -0.78
C TRP A 101 -7.99 0.67 -1.89
N ALA A 102 -7.96 1.09 -3.15
CA ALA A 102 -8.14 0.20 -4.29
C ALA A 102 -6.90 0.13 -5.19
N THR A 103 -6.66 -1.05 -5.76
CA THR A 103 -5.69 -1.30 -6.83
C THR A 103 -6.34 -2.09 -7.96
N SER A 104 -5.99 -1.74 -9.19
CA SER A 104 -6.19 -2.56 -10.38
C SER A 104 -5.00 -3.51 -10.59
N HIS A 105 -5.11 -4.37 -11.60
CA HIS A 105 -4.09 -5.36 -11.94
C HIS A 105 -3.65 -5.23 -13.40
N LEU A 106 -2.37 -5.51 -13.63
CA LEU A 106 -1.81 -5.69 -14.97
C LEU A 106 -2.14 -7.08 -15.51
N GLY A 107 -2.18 -8.10 -14.65
CA GLY A 107 -2.30 -9.50 -15.07
C GLY A 107 -3.70 -9.94 -15.43
N ASP A 108 -4.74 -9.23 -14.96
CA ASP A 108 -6.15 -9.50 -15.25
C ASP A 108 -7.01 -8.25 -15.05
N GLU A 109 -8.31 -8.40 -15.28
CA GLU A 109 -9.33 -7.34 -15.18
C GLU A 109 -9.71 -6.97 -13.75
N THR A 110 -9.13 -7.60 -12.73
CA THR A 110 -9.64 -7.42 -11.36
C THR A 110 -9.25 -6.07 -10.75
N ILE A 111 -10.18 -5.50 -9.98
CA ILE A 111 -9.93 -4.37 -9.08
C ILE A 111 -10.27 -4.82 -7.68
N VAL A 112 -9.32 -4.71 -6.75
CA VAL A 112 -9.54 -5.12 -5.35
C VAL A 112 -9.63 -3.91 -4.44
N LEU A 113 -10.50 -4.00 -3.44
CA LEU A 113 -10.71 -2.99 -2.42
C LEU A 113 -10.20 -3.54 -1.08
N ILE A 114 -9.22 -2.88 -0.48
CA ILE A 114 -8.63 -3.24 0.80
C ILE A 114 -9.15 -2.28 1.87
N GLY A 115 -9.68 -2.81 2.98
CA GLY A 115 -10.10 -1.98 4.12
C GLY A 115 -8.91 -1.34 4.84
N THR A 116 -9.00 -0.05 5.18
CA THR A 116 -7.86 0.73 5.72
C THR A 116 -8.10 1.36 7.10
N ASP A 117 -9.21 1.05 7.76
CA ASP A 117 -9.56 1.63 9.07
C ASP A 117 -9.55 0.58 10.20
N PRO A 118 -8.39 0.30 10.80
CA PRO A 118 -8.28 -0.66 11.91
C PRO A 118 -8.96 -0.19 13.21
N LYS A 119 -9.38 1.08 13.32
CA LYS A 119 -9.98 1.61 14.55
C LYS A 119 -11.50 1.44 14.55
N LYS A 120 -12.18 1.92 13.50
CA LYS A 120 -13.66 1.86 13.45
C LYS A 120 -14.18 0.67 12.64
N HIS A 121 -13.36 0.11 11.74
CA HIS A 121 -13.70 -1.04 10.90
C HIS A 121 -12.69 -2.19 11.08
N PRO A 122 -12.40 -2.64 12.32
CA PRO A 122 -11.34 -3.61 12.60
C PRO A 122 -11.56 -4.97 11.92
N LYS A 123 -12.81 -5.34 11.63
CA LYS A 123 -13.12 -6.60 10.94
C LYS A 123 -12.68 -6.59 9.47
N GLN A 124 -12.66 -5.41 8.85
CA GLN A 124 -12.36 -5.14 7.45
C GLN A 124 -10.91 -4.75 7.21
N ALA A 125 -10.25 -4.17 8.22
CA ALA A 125 -8.89 -3.66 8.08
C ALA A 125 -7.92 -4.73 7.58
N TRP A 126 -7.11 -4.36 6.58
CA TRP A 126 -6.07 -5.19 5.99
C TRP A 126 -6.57 -6.47 5.32
N LYS A 127 -7.80 -6.43 4.82
CA LYS A 127 -8.42 -7.51 4.05
C LYS A 127 -9.03 -6.98 2.78
N ILE A 128 -9.09 -7.82 1.75
CA ILE A 128 -9.93 -7.56 0.60
C ILE A 128 -11.38 -7.65 1.05
N VAL A 129 -12.09 -6.55 0.93
CA VAL A 129 -13.51 -6.46 1.30
C VAL A 129 -14.42 -6.64 0.09
N GLN A 130 -13.90 -6.39 -1.11
CA GLN A 130 -14.61 -6.55 -2.36
C GLN A 130 -13.62 -6.66 -3.53
N THR A 131 -14.00 -7.46 -4.52
CA THR A 131 -13.36 -7.52 -5.84
C THR A 131 -14.39 -7.05 -6.87
N LEU A 132 -13.95 -6.23 -7.80
CA LEU A 132 -14.72 -5.73 -8.93
C LEU A 132 -14.07 -6.19 -10.24
N GLU A 133 -14.87 -6.21 -11.29
CA GLU A 133 -14.40 -6.43 -12.66
C GLU A 133 -14.18 -5.07 -13.34
N GLY A 134 -12.96 -4.87 -13.85
CA GLY A 134 -12.57 -3.72 -14.65
C GLY A 134 -12.83 -3.94 -16.14
N GLN A 135 -12.20 -3.12 -16.98
CA GLN A 135 -12.41 -3.18 -18.45
C GLN A 135 -11.62 -4.32 -19.13
N GLY A 136 -10.69 -4.96 -18.43
CA GLY A 136 -9.73 -5.91 -18.98
C GLY A 136 -8.39 -5.87 -18.24
N GLY A 137 -7.50 -6.82 -18.57
CA GLY A 137 -6.11 -6.81 -18.11
C GLY A 137 -5.29 -5.65 -18.69
N GLY A 138 -4.09 -5.44 -18.15
CA GLY A 138 -3.19 -4.36 -18.57
C GLY A 138 -3.47 -3.00 -17.93
N SER A 139 -4.26 -2.94 -16.86
CA SER A 139 -4.52 -1.68 -16.16
C SER A 139 -3.29 -1.20 -15.39
N LEU A 140 -2.94 0.08 -15.57
CA LEU A 140 -1.77 0.72 -14.95
C LEU A 140 -2.14 1.64 -13.78
N PHE A 141 -3.33 2.23 -13.81
CA PHE A 141 -3.71 3.25 -12.84
C PHE A 141 -5.20 3.14 -12.49
N ILE A 142 -5.48 3.32 -11.20
CA ILE A 142 -6.82 3.62 -10.70
C ILE A 142 -6.78 4.94 -9.95
N LYS A 143 -7.81 5.77 -10.13
CA LYS A 143 -7.97 7.06 -9.45
C LYS A 143 -9.42 7.28 -9.08
N THR A 144 -9.60 8.00 -7.97
CA THR A 144 -10.85 8.66 -7.60
C THR A 144 -10.77 10.15 -7.96
N HIS A 145 -11.91 10.81 -8.08
CA HIS A 145 -12.04 12.25 -8.30
C HIS A 145 -12.27 12.99 -6.98
#